data_AF-A0A3B7M0G4-F1
#
_entry.id   AF-A0A3B7M0G4-F1
#
_cell.length_a   1.000
_cell.length_b   1.000
_cell.length_c   1.000
_cell.angle_alpha   90.00
_cell.angle_beta   90.00
_cell.angle_gamma   90.00
#
_symmetry.space_group_name_H-M   'P 1'
#
loop_
_entity.id
_entity.type
_entity.pdbx_description
1 polymer ?
#
loop_
_entity_poly.entity_id
_entity_poly.type
_entity_poly.pdbx_seq_one_letter_code
_entity_poly.pdbx_strand_id
1 'polypeptide(L)'
;MADLSFKTKSEFIQAAFDQVAKIISDHAQPCFEALTPAISTEKCLSHLSTVAQDWSYDASKIEAYYHITKATNSELIEAFGED
;
A
#
# COMPACT_ATOMS: atom_id res chain seq x y z
N MET A 1 1.17 6.00 25.52
CA MET A 1 1.00 4.98 24.46
C MET A 1 -0.35 4.34 24.69
N ALA A 2 -1.14 4.12 23.65
CA ALA A 2 -2.41 3.40 23.77
C ALA A 2 -2.14 1.91 23.65
N ASP A 3 -2.73 1.11 24.53
CA ASP A 3 -2.64 -0.36 24.44
C ASP A 3 -3.56 -0.86 23.32
N LEU A 4 -3.02 -1.77 22.49
CA LEU A 4 -3.78 -2.45 21.44
C LEU A 4 -4.18 -3.84 21.95
N SER A 5 -5.48 -4.14 21.93
CA SER A 5 -6.03 -5.45 22.29
C SER A 5 -6.80 -6.06 21.12
N PHE A 6 -6.49 -7.32 20.78
CA PHE A 6 -7.18 -8.08 19.73
C PHE A 6 -7.85 -9.29 20.36
N LYS A 7 -9.07 -9.65 19.91
CA LYS A 7 -9.80 -10.80 20.46
C LYS A 7 -9.28 -12.10 19.87
N THR A 8 -8.76 -12.06 18.64
CA THR A 8 -8.24 -13.23 17.96
C THR A 8 -6.91 -12.94 17.27
N LYS A 9 -6.16 -14.00 17.00
CA LYS A 9 -4.94 -13.92 16.17
C LYS A 9 -5.25 -13.41 14.76
N SER A 10 -6.40 -13.77 14.19
CA SER A 10 -6.81 -13.33 12.86
C SER A 10 -7.03 -11.81 12.82
N GLU A 11 -7.73 -11.25 13.82
CA GLU A 11 -7.91 -9.80 13.95
C GLU A 11 -6.58 -9.05 14.07
N PHE A 12 -5.65 -9.58 14.86
CA PHE A 12 -4.30 -9.02 14.98
C PHE A 12 -3.56 -9.01 13.64
N ILE A 13 -3.59 -10.13 12.90
CA ILE A 13 -2.87 -10.24 11.62
C ILE A 13 -3.53 -9.34 10.56
N GLN A 14 -4.87 -9.29 10.50
CA GLN A 14 -5.58 -8.36 9.61
C GLN A 14 -5.17 -6.91 9.89
N ALA A 15 -5.17 -6.50 11.16
CA ALA A 15 -4.74 -5.15 11.55
C ALA A 15 -3.26 -4.89 11.20
N ALA A 16 -2.40 -5.91 11.29
CA ALA A 16 -1.01 -5.79 10.87
C ALA A 16 -0.87 -5.59 9.35
N PHE A 17 -1.61 -6.34 8.54
CA PHE A 17 -1.67 -6.12 7.08
C PHE A 17 -2.14 -4.70 6.75
N ASP A 18 -3.23 -4.25 7.37
CA ASP A 18 -3.78 -2.90 7.19
C ASP A 18 -2.74 -1.83 7.55
N GLN A 19 -2.06 -2.00 8.68
CA GLN A 19 -1.06 -1.04 9.17
C GLN A 19 0.17 -0.99 8.27
N VAL A 20 0.67 -2.14 7.81
CA VAL A 20 1.82 -2.22 6.90
C VAL A 20 1.45 -1.61 5.54
N ALA A 21 0.25 -1.88 5.03
CA ALA A 21 -0.23 -1.28 3.79
C ALA A 21 -0.27 0.25 3.89
N LYS A 22 -0.75 0.80 5.02
CA LYS A 22 -0.71 2.24 5.27
C LYS A 22 0.72 2.79 5.28
N ILE A 23 1.64 2.15 6.00
CA ILE A 23 3.05 2.59 6.07
C ILE A 23 3.68 2.62 4.67
N ILE A 24 3.44 1.58 3.87
CA ILE A 24 3.94 1.49 2.50
C ILE A 24 3.32 2.61 1.64
N SER A 25 2.01 2.86 1.75
CA SER A 25 1.35 3.96 1.03
C SER A 25 1.91 5.33 1.44
N ASP A 26 2.09 5.59 2.74
CA ASP A 26 2.65 6.86 3.24
C ASP A 26 4.08 7.06 2.73
N HIS A 27 4.85 5.99 2.51
CA HIS A 27 6.19 6.04 1.95
C HIS A 27 6.24 6.56 0.50
N ALA A 28 5.14 6.50 -0.27
CA ALA A 28 5.08 7.14 -1.59
C ALA A 28 4.98 8.67 -1.53
N GLN A 29 4.50 9.23 -0.41
CA GLN A 29 4.15 10.64 -0.32
C GLN A 29 5.31 11.59 -0.69
N PRO A 30 6.55 11.39 -0.20
CA PRO A 30 7.66 12.25 -0.58
C PRO A 30 8.00 12.21 -2.08
N CYS A 31 7.82 11.05 -2.73
CA CYS A 31 8.01 10.91 -4.17
C CYS A 31 6.95 11.71 -4.94
N PHE A 32 5.69 11.61 -4.53
CA PHE A 32 4.59 12.34 -5.17
C PHE A 32 4.71 13.86 -4.99
N GLU A 33 5.12 14.32 -3.81
CA GLU A 33 5.42 15.74 -3.56
C GLU A 33 6.56 16.26 -4.44
N ALA A 34 7.52 15.40 -4.77
CA ALA A 34 8.61 15.68 -5.70
C ALA A 34 8.27 15.38 -7.17
N LEU A 35 6.98 15.15 -7.51
CA LEU A 35 6.50 14.83 -8.86
C LEU A 35 7.24 13.63 -9.50
N THR A 36 7.65 12.67 -8.69
CA THR A 36 8.39 11.48 -9.13
C THR A 36 7.56 10.22 -8.88
N PRO A 37 7.47 9.28 -9.85
CA PRO A 37 6.76 8.03 -9.65
C PRO A 37 7.33 7.18 -8.50
N ALA A 38 6.46 6.69 -7.61
CA ALA A 38 6.77 5.80 -6.50
C ALA A 38 6.62 4.31 -6.91
N ILE A 39 7.35 3.87 -7.92
CA ILE A 39 7.23 2.51 -8.50
C ILE A 39 7.48 1.39 -7.47
N SER A 40 8.43 1.60 -6.58
CA SER A 40 8.73 0.64 -5.51
C SER A 40 7.55 0.48 -4.56
N THR A 41 6.87 1.57 -4.21
CA THR A 41 5.67 1.52 -3.36
C THR A 41 4.54 0.74 -4.03
N GLU A 42 4.28 0.98 -5.31
CA GLU A 42 3.28 0.24 -6.09
C GLU A 42 3.54 -1.27 -6.07
N LYS A 43 4.79 -1.70 -6.34
CA LYS A 43 5.19 -3.12 -6.31
C LYS A 43 5.03 -3.73 -4.93
N CYS A 44 5.42 -3.01 -3.88
CA CYS A 44 5.27 -3.48 -2.50
C CYS A 44 3.79 -3.71 -2.14
N LEU A 45 2.89 -2.79 -2.50
CA LEU A 45 1.45 -2.95 -2.25
C LEU A 45 0.86 -4.11 -3.05
N SER A 46 1.27 -4.27 -4.32
CA SER A 46 0.84 -5.40 -5.14
C SER A 46 1.22 -6.74 -4.52
N HIS A 47 2.48 -6.93 -4.11
CA HIS A 47 2.92 -8.16 -3.46
C HIS A 47 2.24 -8.39 -2.11
N LEU A 48 2.05 -7.33 -1.31
CA LEU A 48 1.38 -7.45 -0.02
C LEU A 48 -0.09 -7.89 -0.19
N SER A 49 -0.78 -7.37 -1.21
CA SER A 49 -2.14 -7.77 -1.55
C SER A 49 -2.23 -9.25 -1.91
N THR A 50 -1.32 -9.74 -2.76
CA THR A 50 -1.24 -11.17 -3.10
C THR A 50 -1.05 -12.03 -1.87
N VAL A 51 -0.11 -11.68 -0.98
CA VAL A 51 0.14 -12.47 0.23
C VAL A 51 -1.07 -12.46 1.17
N ALA A 52 -1.75 -11.33 1.35
CA ALA A 52 -2.95 -11.26 2.18
C ALA A 52 -4.05 -12.19 1.64
N GLN A 53 -4.28 -12.17 0.31
CA GLN A 53 -5.25 -13.03 -0.35
C GLN A 53 -4.91 -14.52 -0.23
N ASP A 54 -3.65 -14.90 -0.48
CA ASP A 54 -3.18 -16.29 -0.39
C ASP A 54 -3.36 -16.86 1.02
N TRP A 55 -3.30 -16.00 2.05
CA TRP A 55 -3.51 -16.35 3.45
C TRP A 55 -4.94 -16.13 3.94
N SER A 56 -5.89 -15.84 3.04
CA SER A 56 -7.32 -15.62 3.33
C SER A 56 -7.62 -14.43 4.25
N TYR A 57 -6.78 -13.40 4.23
CA TYR A 57 -7.05 -12.10 4.85
C TYR A 57 -7.69 -11.14 3.85
N ASP A 58 -8.44 -10.15 4.35
CA ASP A 58 -9.06 -9.13 3.51
C ASP A 58 -7.98 -8.18 2.96
N ALA A 59 -7.83 -8.14 1.64
CA ALA A 59 -6.86 -7.29 0.95
C ALA A 59 -7.45 -5.97 0.44
N SER A 60 -8.76 -5.71 0.65
CA SER A 60 -9.46 -4.58 0.05
C SER A 60 -8.80 -3.22 0.31
N LYS A 61 -8.30 -2.98 1.53
CA LYS A 61 -7.57 -1.75 1.87
C LYS A 61 -6.21 -1.65 1.15
N ILE A 62 -5.52 -2.78 1.01
CA ILE A 62 -4.23 -2.87 0.33
C ILE A 62 -4.42 -2.55 -1.15
N GLU A 63 -5.44 -3.14 -1.77
CA GLU A 63 -5.83 -2.91 -3.16
C GLU A 63 -6.22 -1.45 -3.39
N ALA A 64 -6.96 -0.83 -2.47
CA ALA A 64 -7.29 0.59 -2.56
C ALA A 64 -6.02 1.47 -2.60
N TYR A 65 -5.04 1.22 -1.73
CA TYR A 65 -3.75 1.93 -1.77
C TYR A 65 -2.97 1.64 -3.06
N TYR A 66 -2.94 0.38 -3.51
CA TYR A 66 -2.28 -0.02 -4.75
C TYR A 66 -2.87 0.72 -5.95
N HIS A 67 -4.19 0.77 -6.08
CA HIS A 67 -4.87 1.43 -7.19
C HIS A 67 -4.62 2.94 -7.22
N ILE A 68 -4.68 3.60 -6.06
CA ILE A 68 -4.34 5.03 -5.95
C ILE A 68 -2.90 5.27 -6.38
N THR A 69 -1.95 4.51 -5.80
CA THR A 69 -0.52 4.66 -6.09
C THR A 69 -0.21 4.42 -7.57
N LYS A 70 -0.81 3.38 -8.15
CA LYS A 70 -0.63 3.03 -9.57
C LYS A 70 -1.19 4.10 -10.51
N ALA A 71 -2.37 4.65 -10.20
CA ALA A 71 -2.96 5.73 -10.98
C ALA A 71 -2.04 6.96 -10.94
N THR A 72 -1.61 7.39 -9.75
CA THR A 72 -0.68 8.52 -9.59
C THR A 72 0.65 8.28 -10.29
N ASN A 73 1.23 7.08 -10.20
CA ASN A 73 2.45 6.75 -10.95
C ASN A 73 2.25 6.89 -12.45
N SER A 74 1.12 6.39 -12.96
CA SER A 74 0.80 6.45 -14.39
C SER A 74 0.64 7.89 -14.87
N GLU A 75 -0.06 8.74 -14.10
CA GLU A 75 -0.20 10.17 -14.38
C GLU A 75 1.16 10.89 -14.38
N LEU A 76 2.04 10.58 -13.42
CA LEU A 76 3.37 11.18 -13.35
C LEU A 76 4.29 10.73 -14.49
N ILE A 77 4.22 9.46 -14.90
CA ILE A 77 4.97 8.96 -16.05
C ILE A 77 4.48 9.61 -17.33
N GLU A 78 3.16 9.74 -17.52
CA GLU A 78 2.60 10.40 -18.69
C GLU A 78 2.99 11.88 -18.76
N ALA A 79 3.00 12.57 -17.62
CA ALA A 79 3.30 13.99 -17.57
C ALA A 79 4.80 14.34 -17.62
N PHE A 80 5.67 13.48 -17.07
CA PHE A 80 7.08 13.79 -16.80
C PHE A 80 8.07 12.70 -17.24
N GLY A 81 7.60 11.59 -17.79
CA GLY A 81 8.48 10.55 -18.36
C GLY A 81 9.26 11.09 -19.56
N GLU A 82 10.53 10.72 -19.66
CA GLU A 82 11.31 10.92 -20.89
C GLU A 82 10.90 9.82 -21.91
N ASP A 83 10.75 10.20 -23.19
CA ASP A 83 10.46 9.29 -24.31
C ASP A 83 11.53 8.19 -24.50
#